data_AF-A0AAF0I354-F1
#
_entry.id   AF-A0AAF0I354-F1
#
_cell.length_a   1.000
_cell.length_b   1.000
_cell.length_c   1.000
_cell.angle_alpha   90.00
_cell.angle_beta   90.00
_cell.angle_gamma   90.00
#
_symmetry.space_group_name_H-M   'P 1'
#
loop_
_entity.id
_entity.type
_entity.pdbx_description
1 polymer ?
#
loop_
_entity_poly.entity_id
_entity_poly.type
_entity_poly.pdbx_seq_one_letter_code
_entity_poly.pdbx_strand_id
1 'polypeptide(L)' 'MIEVGTIVRRRKRRRTMTVLEYEDGRVLCGWIDKGRFFKRRFNLAELHICVPCLSFWALM' A
#
# COMPACT_ATOMS: atom_id res chain seq x y z
N MET A 1 -9.30 4.05 -8.13
CA MET A 1 -8.39 2.91 -8.42
C MET A 1 -7.15 3.08 -7.57
N ILE A 2 -6.59 2.00 -7.03
CA ILE A 2 -5.30 2.06 -6.35
C ILE A 2 -4.22 1.91 -7.41
N GLU A 3 -3.21 2.78 -7.40
CA GLU A 3 -2.16 2.76 -8.41
C GLU A 3 -0.96 1.94 -7.91
N VAL A 4 -0.21 1.33 -8.84
CA VAL A 4 1.09 0.74 -8.52
C VAL A 4 1.99 1.83 -7.93
N GLY A 5 2.74 1.50 -6.88
CA GLY A 5 3.53 2.46 -6.12
C GLY A 5 2.77 3.17 -4.99
N THR A 6 1.44 3.02 -4.91
CA THR A 6 0.68 3.59 -3.79
C THR A 6 1.13 3.00 -2.46
N ILE A 7 1.38 3.85 -1.47
CA ILE A 7 1.68 3.42 -0.11
C ILE A 7 0.36 3.08 0.59
N VAL A 8 0.30 1.90 1.17
CA VAL A 8 -0.87 1.40 1.90
C VAL A 8 -0.47 0.88 3.28
N ARG A 9 -1.41 0.90 4.21
CA ARG A 9 -1.25 0.31 5.53
C ARG A 9 -2.35 -0.70 5.79
N ARG A 10 -1.98 -1.84 6.35
CA ARG A 10 -2.97 -2.85 6.74
C ARG A 10 -3.73 -2.39 8.00
N ARG A 11 -5.05 -2.62 8.04
CA ARG A 11 -5.89 -2.23 9.19
C ARG A 11 -5.53 -2.98 10.48
N LYS A 12 -5.27 -4.29 10.37
CA LYS A 12 -5.01 -5.18 11.53
C LYS A 12 -3.59 -5.11 12.09
N ARG A 13 -2.59 -4.85 11.25
CA ARG A 13 -1.17 -4.74 11.64
C ARG A 13 -0.66 -3.44 11.03
N ARG A 14 -0.17 -2.50 11.84
CA ARG A 14 0.30 -1.16 11.42
C ARG A 14 1.59 -1.23 10.59
N ARG A 15 1.62 -2.05 9.55
CA ARG A 15 2.75 -2.24 8.64
C ARG A 15 2.45 -1.51 7.35
N THR A 16 3.36 -0.63 6.99
CA THR A 16 3.36 0.10 5.73
C THR A 16 3.85 -0.83 4.63
N MET A 17 3.19 -0.78 3.47
CA MET A 17 3.45 -1.61 2.31
C MET A 17 3.27 -0.76 1.06
N THR A 18 3.81 -1.23 -0.05
CA THR A 18 3.67 -0.58 -1.36
C THR A 18 2.89 -1.51 -2.29
N VAL A 19 1.95 -0.95 -3.04
CA VAL A 19 1.24 -1.69 -4.09
C VAL A 19 2.21 -2.00 -5.23
N LEU A 20 2.33 -3.28 -5.58
CA LEU A 20 3.14 -3.75 -6.70
C LEU A 20 2.29 -4.01 -7.95
N GLU A 21 1.12 -4.62 -7.76
CA GLU A 21 0.21 -5.01 -8.85
C GLU A 21 -1.24 -4.93 -8.39
N TYR A 22 -2.15 -4.72 -9.33
CA TYR A 22 -3.59 -4.74 -9.14
C TYR A 22 -4.25 -5.64 -10.17
N GLU A 23 -4.95 -6.68 -9.72
CA GLU A 23 -5.56 -7.70 -10.59
C GLU A 23 -6.85 -8.21 -9.92
N ASP A 24 -7.97 -8.21 -10.64
CA ASP A 24 -9.26 -8.76 -10.20
C ASP A 24 -9.71 -8.35 -8.78
N GLY A 25 -9.58 -7.06 -8.45
CA GLY A 25 -9.99 -6.53 -7.13
C GLY A 25 -9.04 -6.87 -5.98
N ARG A 26 -7.94 -7.56 -6.28
CA ARG A 26 -6.88 -7.91 -5.33
C ARG A 26 -5.64 -7.08 -5.59
N VAL A 27 -4.96 -6.76 -4.51
CA VAL A 27 -3.76 -5.93 -4.55
C VAL A 27 -2.58 -6.78 -4.09
N LEU A 28 -1.54 -6.89 -4.92
CA LEU A 28 -0.27 -7.45 -4.48
C LEU A 28 0.52 -6.35 -3.79
N CYS A 29 0.81 -6.51 -2.51
CA CYS A 29 1.59 -5.55 -1.74
C CYS A 29 2.97 -6.12 -1.39
N GLY A 30 4.00 -5.28 -1.48
CA GLY A 30 5.36 -5.55 -1.04
C GLY A 30 5.73 -4.74 0.19
N TRP A 31 6.58 -5.29 1.05
CA TRP A 31 7.21 -4.54 2.15
C TRP A 31 8.56 -5.13 2.51
N ILE A 32 9.41 -4.31 3.11
CA ILE A 32 10.68 -4.75 3.69
C ILE A 32 10.49 -4.92 5.20
N ASP A 33 10.95 -6.03 5.73
CA ASP A 33 10.99 -6.29 7.17
C ASP A 33 12.30 -6.99 7.52
N LYS A 34 13.04 -6.44 8.49
CA LYS A 34 14.36 -6.95 8.91
C LYS A 34 15.31 -7.24 7.73
N GLY A 35 15.38 -6.34 6.75
CA GLY A 35 16.24 -6.46 5.57
C GLY A 35 15.79 -7.50 4.53
N ARG A 36 14.63 -8.15 4.72
CA ARG A 36 14.06 -9.09 3.75
C ARG A 36 12.83 -8.49 3.08
N PHE A 37 12.72 -8.70 1.77
CA PHE A 37 11.56 -8.32 1.00
C PHE A 37 10.49 -9.40 1.08
N PHE A 38 9.25 -8.97 1.36
CA PHE A 38 8.08 -9.83 1.42
C PHE A 38 7.01 -9.29 0.48
N LYS A 39 6.23 -10.19 -0.12
CA LYS A 39 5.05 -9.83 -0.93
C LYS A 39 3.86 -10.69 -0.57
N ARG A 40 2.65 -10.11 -0.59
CA ARG A 40 1.39 -10.82 -0.31
C ARG A 40 0.21 -10.12 -0.96
N ARG A 41 -0.77 -10.90 -1.42
CA ARG A 41 -2.05 -10.39 -1.93
C ARG A 41 -3.02 -10.08 -0.79
N PHE A 42 -3.73 -8.97 -0.92
CA PHE A 42 -4.76 -8.51 0.00
C PHE A 42 -6.01 -8.05 -0.75
N ASN A 43 -7.14 -8.07 -0.04
CA ASN A 43 -8.34 -7.38 -0.51
C ASN A 43 -8.22 -5.89 -0.20
N LEU A 44 -8.68 -5.05 -1.11
CA LEU A 44 -8.72 -3.59 -0.96
C LEU A 44 -9.38 -3.15 0.36
N ALA A 45 -10.46 -3.83 0.76
CA ALA A 45 -11.19 -3.54 2.00
C ALA A 45 -10.37 -3.72 3.29
N GLU A 46 -9.24 -4.43 3.23
CA GLU A 46 -8.33 -4.63 4.37
C GLU A 46 -7.22 -3.56 4.47
N LEU A 47 -7.13 -2.68 3.47
CA LEU A 47 -6.07 -1.70 3.29
C LEU A 47 -6.58 -0.27 3.46
N HIS A 48 -5.77 0.56 4.11
CA HIS A 48 -5.93 2.01 4.10
C HIS A 48 -4.88 2.62 3.20
N ILE A 49 -5.30 3.50 2.28
CA ILE A 49 -4.38 4.28 1.44
C ILE A 49 -3.70 5.32 2.34
N CYS A 50 -2.37 5.33 2.33
CA CYS A 50 -1.59 6.37 2.96
C CYS A 50 -1.35 7.46 1.93
N VAL A 51 -2.11 8.54 2.00
CA VAL A 51 -1.87 9.73 1.19
C VAL A 51 -0.61 10.41 1.74
N PRO A 52 0.47 10.57 0.96
CA PRO A 52 1.63 11.30 1.44
C PRO A 52 1.24 12.75 1.68
N CYS A 53 1.68 13.31 2.81
CA CYS A 53 1.36 14.69 3.22
C CYS A 53 1.84 15.73 2.18
N LEU A 54 2.84 15.38 1.35
CA LEU A 54 3.34 16.24 0.27
C LEU A 54 2.31 16.52 -0.84
N SER A 55 1.36 15.62 -1.11
CA SER A 55 0.28 15.89 -2.07
C SER A 55 -0.62 17.04 -1.62
N PHE A 56 -0.67 17.30 -0.31
CA PHE A 56 -1.45 18.38 0.27
C PHE A 56 -0.76 19.75 0.10
N TRP A 57 0.58 19.76 0.12
CA TRP A 57 1.38 20.98 -0.08
C TRP A 57 1.46 21.41 -1.54
N ALA A 58 1.31 20.49 -2.50
CA ALA A 58 1.25 20.83 -3.92
C ALA A 58 -0.09 21.46 -4.36
N LEU A 59 -1.08 21.50 -3.45
CA LEU A 59 -2.40 22.10 -3.65
C LEU A 59 -2.61 23.40 -2.86
N MET A 60 -1.60 23.87 -2.14
CA MET A 60 -1.52 25.23 -1.57
C MET A 60 -0.57 26.09 -2.41
#